data_AF-A0A7X9MGJ5-F1
#
_entry.id   AF-A0A7X9MGJ5-F1
#
_cell.length_a   1.000
_cell.length_b   1.000
_cell.length_c   1.000
_cell.angle_alpha   90.00
_cell.angle_beta   90.00
_cell.angle_gamma   90.00
#
_symmetry.space_group_name_H-M   'P 1'
#
loop_
_entity.id
_entity.type
_entity.pdbx_description
1 polymer ?
#
loop_
_entity_poly.entity_id
_entity_poly.type
_entity_poly.pdbx_seq_one_letter_code
_entity_poly.pdbx_strand_id
1 'polypeptide(L)'
;MANGGPQRVEVRLAVEYPGTGTVNTRGSGAMRPVEPVPPICARHGEPEVDRVRVTVSSDAVRPQEKSGRIGSALEAAYTVQVAAVEWPTCARCVAVRVRWQIAAAATCTVLGIVFLALVFALVQGAPKVYGFALLSVFGLSFLPIYVALRVIEPRRAALGVTIADCGSELVVSQAHPEFARAVAAQRA
;
A
#
# COMPACT_ATOMS: atom_id res chain seq x y z
N MET A 1 -28.38 4.15 -22.73
CA MET A 1 -27.39 3.06 -22.56
C MET A 1 -27.06 2.99 -21.08
N ALA A 2 -27.43 1.90 -20.40
CA ALA A 2 -27.28 1.77 -18.95
C ALA A 2 -25.79 1.62 -18.59
N ASN A 3 -25.20 2.65 -17.99
CA ASN A 3 -23.86 2.62 -17.42
C ASN A 3 -23.87 1.82 -16.09
N GLY A 4 -24.28 0.55 -16.16
CA GLY A 4 -24.24 -0.38 -15.04
C GLY A 4 -22.83 -0.93 -14.89
N GLY A 5 -21.96 -0.23 -14.16
CA GLY A 5 -20.70 -0.82 -13.71
C GLY A 5 -20.98 -2.09 -12.90
N PRO A 6 -20.01 -3.03 -12.81
CA PRO A 6 -20.21 -4.27 -12.05
C PRO A 6 -20.60 -3.95 -10.60
N GLN A 7 -21.64 -4.61 -10.11
CA GLN A 7 -22.14 -4.46 -8.74
C GLN A 7 -20.99 -4.80 -7.78
N ARG A 8 -20.47 -3.80 -7.08
CA ARG A 8 -19.38 -3.98 -6.11
C ARG A 8 -19.92 -4.66 -4.86
N VAL A 9 -19.17 -5.60 -4.31
CA VAL A 9 -19.58 -6.40 -3.14
C VAL A 9 -18.51 -6.39 -2.07
N GLU A 10 -18.93 -6.49 -0.81
CA GLU A 10 -18.02 -6.69 0.31
C GLU A 10 -17.59 -8.17 0.35
N VAL A 11 -16.29 -8.42 0.49
CA VAL A 11 -15.74 -9.77 0.67
C VAL A 11 -14.87 -9.79 1.91
N ARG A 12 -15.09 -10.76 2.77
CA ARG A 12 -14.30 -10.97 4.00
C ARG A 12 -13.39 -12.16 3.78
N LEU A 13 -12.15 -12.11 4.26
CA LEU A 13 -11.17 -13.19 4.21
C LEU A 13 -10.68 -13.44 5.63
N ALA A 14 -10.73 -14.69 6.11
CA ALA A 14 -10.24 -15.02 7.44
C ALA A 14 -8.72 -14.86 7.49
N VAL A 15 -8.20 -14.32 8.60
CA VAL A 15 -6.75 -14.21 8.84
C VAL A 15 -6.33 -14.88 10.14
N GLU A 16 -5.16 -15.49 10.10
CA GLU A 16 -4.47 -16.04 11.26
C GLU A 16 -3.46 -15.03 11.81
N TYR A 17 -3.49 -14.88 13.13
CA TYR A 17 -2.55 -14.05 13.88
C TYR A 17 -1.31 -14.89 14.24
N PRO A 18 -0.09 -14.53 13.80
CA PRO A 18 1.12 -15.34 14.02
C PRO A 18 1.68 -15.29 15.45
N GLY A 19 0.88 -14.95 16.46
CA GLY A 19 1.29 -14.85 17.86
C GLY A 19 1.90 -13.50 18.25
N THR A 20 2.14 -13.30 19.55
CA THR A 20 2.63 -12.05 20.16
C THR A 20 4.11 -11.82 19.87
N GLY A 21 4.43 -11.42 18.63
CA GLY A 21 5.75 -10.92 18.25
C GLY A 21 5.63 -9.48 17.75
N THR A 22 6.65 -8.65 18.01
CA THR A 22 6.73 -7.30 17.47
C THR A 22 6.68 -7.35 15.94
N VAL A 23 5.64 -6.75 15.34
CA VAL A 23 5.52 -6.63 13.90
C VAL A 23 6.56 -5.64 13.40
N ASN A 24 7.56 -6.12 12.67
CA ASN A 24 8.47 -5.25 11.93
C ASN A 24 7.95 -5.06 10.49
N THR A 25 8.37 -3.99 9.83
CA THR A 25 8.01 -3.65 8.44
C THR A 25 8.43 -4.70 7.40
N ARG A 26 9.18 -5.73 7.81
CA ARG A 26 9.56 -6.90 7.00
C ARG A 26 8.52 -8.03 7.00
N GLY A 27 7.49 -7.95 7.84
CA GLY A 27 6.39 -8.91 7.88
C GLY A 27 6.63 -10.14 8.76
N SER A 28 7.67 -10.16 9.61
CA SER A 28 7.73 -11.15 10.69
C SER A 28 6.75 -10.69 11.78
N GLY A 29 5.63 -11.42 11.94
CA GLY A 29 4.56 -11.08 12.88
C GLY A 29 3.27 -10.52 12.24
N ALA A 30 3.20 -10.37 10.92
CA ALA A 30 2.01 -9.87 10.25
C ALA A 30 0.93 -10.96 10.04
N MET A 31 -0.34 -10.60 10.19
CA MET A 31 -1.48 -11.49 9.92
C MET A 31 -1.46 -12.01 8.49
N ARG A 32 -1.84 -13.28 8.31
CA ARG A 32 -1.89 -13.96 7.02
C ARG A 32 -3.28 -14.54 6.75
N PRO A 33 -3.77 -14.52 5.50
CA PRO A 33 -5.00 -15.21 5.16
C PRO A 33 -4.91 -16.71 5.48
N VAL A 34 -5.98 -17.26 6.06
CA VAL A 34 -6.10 -18.70 6.35
C VAL A 34 -6.12 -19.48 5.03
N GLU A 35 -6.96 -19.02 4.09
CA GLU A 35 -7.03 -19.54 2.73
C GLU A 35 -6.20 -18.67 1.79
N PRO A 36 -5.54 -19.27 0.78
CA PRO A 36 -4.79 -18.50 -0.20
C PRO A 36 -5.73 -17.57 -1.00
N VAL A 37 -5.36 -16.28 -1.09
CA VAL A 37 -6.12 -15.30 -1.86
C VAL A 37 -6.27 -15.78 -3.31
N PRO A 38 -7.50 -15.88 -3.85
CA PRO A 38 -7.73 -16.39 -5.20
C PRO A 38 -6.93 -15.65 -6.26
N PRO A 39 -6.56 -16.31 -7.38
CA PRO A 39 -5.78 -15.69 -8.46
C PRO A 39 -6.64 -14.83 -9.40
N ILE A 40 -7.51 -14.00 -8.81
CA ILE A 40 -8.40 -13.08 -9.51
C ILE A 40 -8.22 -11.70 -8.90
N CYS A 41 -8.08 -10.68 -9.74
CA CYS A 41 -7.93 -9.31 -9.25
C CYS A 41 -9.21 -8.83 -8.58
N ALA A 42 -9.15 -8.52 -7.28
CA ALA A 42 -10.30 -8.03 -6.51
C ALA A 42 -10.97 -6.77 -7.10
N ARG A 43 -10.22 -5.94 -7.86
CA ARG A 43 -10.74 -4.70 -8.45
C ARG A 43 -11.41 -4.90 -9.81
N HIS A 44 -10.92 -5.82 -10.63
CA HIS A 44 -11.37 -5.93 -12.02
C HIS A 44 -12.02 -7.28 -12.36
N GLY A 45 -11.89 -8.30 -11.50
CA GLY A 45 -12.40 -9.64 -11.78
C GLY A 45 -11.59 -10.42 -12.83
N GLU A 46 -10.50 -9.83 -13.32
CA GLU A 46 -9.62 -10.42 -14.33
C GLU A 46 -8.60 -11.37 -13.71
N PRO A 47 -8.08 -12.35 -14.46
CA PRO A 47 -7.07 -13.28 -13.98
C PRO A 47 -5.78 -12.57 -13.54
N GLU A 48 -5.13 -13.16 -12.54
CA GLU A 48 -3.84 -12.73 -12.03
C GLU A 48 -2.75 -12.82 -13.10
N VAL A 49 -1.92 -11.78 -13.16
CA VAL A 49 -0.68 -11.76 -13.96
C VAL A 49 0.56 -11.43 -13.12
N ASP A 50 0.36 -10.90 -11.91
CA ASP A 50 1.42 -10.53 -10.98
C ASP A 50 0.88 -10.49 -9.53
N ARG A 51 1.76 -10.72 -8.54
CA ARG A 51 1.46 -10.60 -7.11
C ARG A 51 2.28 -9.51 -6.46
N VAL A 52 1.58 -8.66 -5.71
CA VAL A 52 2.20 -7.56 -4.98
C VAL A 52 1.97 -7.73 -3.49
N ARG A 53 3.03 -7.62 -2.70
CA ARG A 53 2.90 -7.57 -1.24
C ARG A 53 2.20 -6.29 -0.82
N VAL A 54 1.03 -6.44 -0.23
CA VAL A 54 0.22 -5.38 0.35
C VAL A 54 0.33 -5.43 1.87
N THR A 55 0.62 -4.30 2.49
CA THR A 55 0.57 -4.13 3.95
C THR A 55 -0.67 -3.32 4.30
N VAL A 56 -1.60 -3.93 5.02
CA VAL A 56 -2.81 -3.28 5.55
C VAL A 56 -2.61 -3.07 7.03
N SER A 57 -2.91 -1.87 7.53
CA SER A 57 -2.84 -1.57 8.96
C SER A 57 -4.16 -1.01 9.48
N SER A 58 -4.60 -1.44 10.66
CA SER A 58 -5.72 -0.83 11.39
C SER A 58 -5.29 -0.53 12.82
N ASP A 59 -5.92 0.48 13.43
CA ASP A 59 -5.82 0.70 14.86
C ASP A 59 -6.62 -0.40 15.57
N ALA A 60 -5.98 -1.16 16.45
CA ALA A 60 -6.69 -2.19 17.21
C ALA A 60 -7.62 -1.52 18.23
N VAL A 61 -8.92 -1.79 18.14
CA VAL A 61 -9.92 -1.19 19.02
C VAL A 61 -9.94 -1.85 20.42
N ARG A 62 -9.25 -2.97 20.64
CA ARG A 62 -9.18 -3.59 21.98
C ARG A 62 -7.81 -4.21 22.29
N PRO A 63 -7.10 -3.74 23.34
CA PRO A 63 -6.11 -4.57 23.99
C PRO A 63 -6.85 -5.75 24.62
N GLN A 64 -6.38 -6.97 24.36
CA GLN A 64 -6.79 -8.12 25.15
C GLN A 64 -6.37 -7.84 26.60
N GLU A 65 -7.32 -7.68 27.51
CA GLU A 65 -7.10 -7.48 28.95
C GLU A 65 -6.22 -8.61 29.50
N LYS A 66 -4.90 -8.42 29.52
CA LYS A 66 -4.01 -9.18 30.39
C LYS A 66 -3.69 -8.29 31.58
N SER A 67 -4.29 -8.67 32.70
CA SER A 67 -4.13 -8.11 34.03
C SER A 67 -2.63 -7.93 34.39
N GLY A 68 -2.17 -6.69 34.36
CA GLY A 68 -0.82 -6.30 34.78
C GLY A 68 -0.77 -4.81 35.02
N ARG A 69 -1.28 -4.37 36.19
CA ARG A 69 -1.21 -2.98 36.64
C ARG A 69 0.26 -2.53 36.57
N ILE A 70 0.50 -1.36 35.96
CA ILE A 70 1.73 -0.53 35.95
C ILE A 70 2.47 -0.48 34.59
N GLY A 71 2.26 -1.40 33.63
CA GLY A 71 2.84 -1.32 32.28
C GLY A 71 1.92 -0.80 31.16
N SER A 72 0.60 -0.74 31.39
CA SER A 72 -0.39 -0.92 30.33
C SER A 72 -0.92 0.36 29.63
N ALA A 73 -0.60 1.56 30.10
CA ALA A 73 -1.25 2.77 29.57
C ALA A 73 -0.69 3.22 28.20
N LEU A 74 0.59 2.96 27.93
CA LEU A 74 1.23 3.29 26.65
C LEU A 74 1.09 2.17 25.61
N GLU A 75 1.05 0.91 26.04
CA GLU A 75 0.81 -0.25 25.16
C GLU A 75 -0.63 -0.34 24.67
N ALA A 76 -1.61 0.08 25.48
CA ALA A 76 -3.02 0.08 25.10
C ALA A 76 -3.41 1.18 24.10
N ALA A 77 -2.56 2.21 23.91
CA ALA A 77 -2.92 3.38 23.12
C ALA A 77 -2.66 3.20 21.61
N TYR A 78 -1.77 2.29 21.20
CA TYR A 78 -1.34 2.17 19.80
C TYR A 78 -0.94 0.74 19.40
N THR A 79 -1.80 -0.25 19.62
CA THR A 79 -1.63 -1.56 18.98
C THR A 79 -2.07 -1.46 17.52
N VAL A 80 -1.13 -1.22 16.62
CA VAL A 80 -1.40 -1.25 15.17
C VAL A 80 -1.42 -2.71 14.71
N GLN A 81 -2.57 -3.19 14.27
CA GLN A 81 -2.70 -4.48 13.60
C GLN A 81 -2.17 -4.36 12.17
N VAL A 82 -1.33 -5.30 11.74
CA VAL A 82 -0.73 -5.29 10.40
C VAL A 82 -0.91 -6.65 9.74
N ALA A 83 -1.48 -6.64 8.54
CA ALA A 83 -1.55 -7.80 7.66
C ALA A 83 -0.62 -7.58 6.46
N ALA A 84 0.22 -8.57 6.15
CA ALA A 84 1.09 -8.54 4.97
C ALA A 84 0.66 -9.68 4.05
N VAL A 85 0.02 -9.33 2.94
CA VAL A 85 -0.66 -10.28 2.06
C VAL A 85 -0.14 -10.14 0.63
N GLU A 86 0.16 -11.26 0.00
CA GLU A 86 0.45 -11.30 -1.43
C GLU A 86 -0.86 -11.15 -2.21
N TRP A 87 -1.08 -9.98 -2.80
CA TRP A 87 -2.34 -9.59 -3.40
C TRP A 87 -2.33 -9.75 -4.94
N PRO A 88 -3.36 -10.36 -5.54
CA PRO A 88 -3.41 -10.60 -6.98
C PRO A 88 -3.66 -9.32 -7.77
N THR A 89 -2.90 -9.11 -8.84
CA THR A 89 -3.09 -7.99 -9.77
C THR A 89 -3.28 -8.49 -11.20
N CYS A 90 -4.15 -7.82 -11.96
CA CYS A 90 -4.41 -8.15 -13.37
C CYS A 90 -3.63 -7.25 -14.33
N ALA A 91 -3.58 -7.62 -15.61
CA ALA A 91 -2.90 -6.87 -16.67
C ALA A 91 -3.30 -5.40 -16.72
N ARG A 92 -4.58 -5.08 -16.42
CA ARG A 92 -5.08 -3.70 -16.40
C ARG A 92 -4.49 -2.89 -15.25
N CYS A 93 -4.35 -3.48 -14.06
CA CYS A 93 -3.67 -2.85 -12.92
C CYS A 93 -2.19 -2.63 -13.23
N VAL A 94 -1.52 -3.64 -13.78
CA VAL A 94 -0.10 -3.55 -14.15
C VAL A 94 0.13 -2.48 -15.22
N ALA A 95 -0.69 -2.43 -16.27
CA ALA A 95 -0.56 -1.42 -17.32
C ALA A 95 -0.69 0.01 -16.79
N VAL A 96 -1.64 0.26 -15.89
CA VAL A 96 -1.79 1.58 -15.25
C VAL A 96 -0.56 1.90 -14.39
N ARG A 97 -0.11 0.95 -13.57
CA ARG A 97 1.10 1.09 -12.74
C ARG A 97 2.32 1.43 -13.58
N VAL A 98 2.59 0.65 -14.63
CA VAL A 98 3.73 0.86 -15.53
C VAL A 98 3.66 2.23 -16.20
N ARG A 99 2.48 2.68 -16.65
CA ARG A 99 2.32 4.03 -17.23
C ARG A 99 2.68 5.14 -16.23
N TRP A 100 2.24 5.02 -14.98
CA TRP A 100 2.58 5.99 -13.93
C TRP A 100 4.06 5.95 -13.58
N GLN A 101 4.67 4.76 -13.51
CA GLN A 101 6.10 4.61 -13.26
C GLN A 101 6.94 5.20 -14.39
N ILE A 102 6.56 4.98 -15.65
CA ILE A 102 7.22 5.60 -16.81
C ILE A 102 7.07 7.12 -16.76
N ALA A 103 5.86 7.63 -16.53
CA ALA A 103 5.61 9.07 -16.46
C ALA A 103 6.43 9.72 -15.33
N ALA A 104 6.53 9.06 -14.18
CA ALA A 104 7.27 9.57 -13.06
C ALA A 104 8.79 9.45 -13.26
N ALA A 105 9.27 8.36 -13.85
CA ALA A 105 10.67 8.22 -14.25
C ALA A 105 11.07 9.33 -15.23
N ALA A 106 10.27 9.58 -16.26
CA ALA A 106 10.49 10.67 -17.22
C ALA A 106 10.53 12.03 -16.53
N THR A 107 9.58 12.30 -15.63
CA THR A 107 9.55 13.55 -14.85
C THR A 107 10.81 13.70 -14.00
N CYS A 108 11.23 12.65 -13.30
CA CYS A 108 12.46 12.64 -12.51
C CYS A 108 13.70 12.87 -13.38
N THR A 109 13.77 12.26 -14.56
CA THR A 109 14.89 12.46 -15.49
C THR A 109 14.97 13.91 -15.96
N VAL A 110 13.85 14.51 -16.38
CA VAL A 110 13.82 15.91 -16.81
C VAL A 110 14.24 16.84 -15.67
N LEU A 111 13.68 16.66 -14.48
CA LEU A 111 14.06 17.45 -13.32
C LEU A 111 15.54 17.24 -12.96
N GLY A 112 16.06 16.01 -13.04
CA GLY A 112 17.47 15.71 -12.78
C GLY A 112 18.42 16.43 -13.75
N ILE A 113 18.04 16.53 -15.02
CA ILE A 113 18.80 17.30 -16.03
C ILE A 113 18.78 18.79 -15.68
N VAL A 114 17.62 19.34 -15.30
CA VAL A 114 17.48 20.75 -14.87
C VAL A 114 18.33 21.03 -13.62
N PHE A 115 18.34 20.11 -12.66
CA PHE A 115 19.20 20.20 -11.48
C PHE A 115 20.67 20.26 -11.86
N LEU A 116 21.13 19.38 -12.75
CA LEU A 116 22.52 19.34 -13.20
C LEU A 116 22.89 20.64 -13.93
N ALA A 117 21.99 21.19 -14.75
CA ALA A 117 22.18 22.48 -15.41
C ALA A 117 22.30 23.64 -14.39
N LEU A 118 21.49 23.64 -13.33
CA LEU A 118 21.58 24.60 -12.23
C LEU A 118 22.91 24.49 -11.47
N VAL A 119 23.38 23.27 -11.17
CA VAL A 119 24.70 23.04 -10.57
C VAL A 119 25.80 23.62 -11.46
N PHE A 120 25.72 23.37 -12.77
CA PHE A 120 26.72 23.85 -13.72
C PHE A 120 26.75 25.38 -13.81
N ALA A 121 25.59 26.04 -13.91
CA ALA A 121 25.48 27.49 -13.89
C ALA A 121 26.05 28.12 -12.61
N LEU A 122 25.94 27.41 -11.49
CA LEU A 122 26.53 27.82 -10.22
C LEU A 122 28.05 27.77 -10.19
N VAL A 123 28.61 26.66 -10.69
CA VAL A 123 30.06 26.49 -10.81
C VAL A 123 30.66 27.58 -11.73
N GLN A 124 29.92 28.03 -12.74
CA GLN A 124 30.36 29.06 -13.70
C GLN A 124 30.27 30.52 -13.21
N GLY A 125 29.79 30.79 -11.99
CA GLY A 125 29.91 32.13 -11.40
C GLY A 125 28.61 32.77 -10.89
N ALA A 126 27.52 32.02 -10.76
CA ALA A 126 26.36 32.54 -10.02
C ALA A 126 26.72 32.79 -8.53
N PRO A 127 26.11 33.77 -7.86
CA PRO A 127 26.38 34.05 -6.45
C PRO A 127 26.11 32.81 -5.59
N LYS A 128 27.16 32.30 -4.95
CA LYS A 128 27.21 31.00 -4.26
C LYS A 128 26.03 30.77 -3.32
N VAL A 129 25.63 31.78 -2.55
CA VAL A 129 24.55 31.69 -1.56
C VAL A 129 23.18 31.44 -2.21
N TYR A 130 22.90 32.12 -3.32
CA TYR A 130 21.63 31.98 -4.04
C TYR A 130 21.49 30.61 -4.69
N GLY A 131 22.58 30.08 -5.23
CA GLY A 131 22.47 28.80 -5.89
C GLY A 131 22.53 27.58 -4.98
N PHE A 132 23.21 27.64 -3.83
CA PHE A 132 23.02 26.59 -2.82
C PHE A 132 21.55 26.55 -2.36
N ALA A 133 20.91 27.71 -2.14
CA ALA A 133 19.50 27.77 -1.80
C ALA A 133 18.59 27.19 -2.90
N LEU A 134 18.82 27.54 -4.17
CA LEU A 134 18.09 26.99 -5.32
C LEU A 134 18.28 25.47 -5.46
N LEU A 135 19.50 24.96 -5.28
CA LEU A 135 19.78 23.52 -5.31
C LEU A 135 19.07 22.78 -4.18
N SER A 136 19.06 23.33 -2.97
CA SER A 136 18.38 22.72 -1.83
C SER A 136 16.86 22.70 -2.03
N VAL A 137 16.25 23.80 -2.48
CA VAL A 137 14.80 23.87 -2.77
C VAL A 137 14.43 22.91 -3.90
N PHE A 138 15.24 22.85 -4.95
CA PHE A 138 15.01 21.95 -6.08
C PHE A 138 15.18 20.48 -5.67
N GLY A 139 16.22 20.13 -4.91
CA GLY A 139 16.41 18.78 -4.39
C GLY A 139 15.27 18.32 -3.48
N LEU A 140 14.79 19.20 -2.60
CA LEU A 140 13.64 18.92 -1.73
C LEU A 140 12.33 18.72 -2.52
N SER A 141 12.21 19.32 -3.71
CA SER A 141 11.04 19.15 -4.58
C SER A 141 10.87 17.73 -5.15
N PHE A 142 11.92 16.89 -5.10
CA PHE A 142 11.84 15.48 -5.50
C PHE A 142 11.29 14.57 -4.40
N LEU A 143 11.34 15.01 -3.14
CA LEU A 143 10.90 14.19 -2.00
C LEU A 143 9.41 13.80 -2.11
N PRO A 144 8.47 14.71 -2.46
CA PRO A 144 7.06 14.36 -2.68
C PRO A 144 6.86 13.35 -3.82
N ILE A 145 7.62 13.47 -4.91
CA ILE A 145 7.55 12.55 -6.06
C ILE A 145 8.04 11.16 -5.65
N TYR A 146 9.16 11.10 -4.93
CA TYR A 146 9.70 9.85 -4.38
C TYR A 146 8.70 9.16 -3.44
N VAL A 147 8.12 9.92 -2.51
CA VAL A 147 7.10 9.42 -1.57
C VAL A 147 5.85 8.93 -2.32
N ALA A 148 5.38 9.67 -3.32
CA ALA A 148 4.22 9.27 -4.11
C ALA A 148 4.43 7.94 -4.84
N LEU A 149 5.62 7.71 -5.41
CA LEU A 149 5.92 6.48 -6.14
C LEU A 149 6.17 5.29 -5.22
N ARG A 150 6.92 5.49 -4.13
CA ARG A 150 7.36 4.36 -3.28
C ARG A 150 6.35 4.00 -2.18
N VAL A 151 5.58 4.97 -1.69
CA VAL A 151 4.72 4.78 -0.51
C VAL A 151 3.23 4.68 -0.88
N ILE A 152 2.78 5.45 -1.87
CA ILE A 152 1.34 5.49 -2.24
C ILE A 152 0.97 4.35 -3.20
N GLU A 153 1.88 3.90 -4.05
CA GLU A 153 1.58 2.88 -5.07
C GLU A 153 1.22 1.50 -4.50
N PRO A 154 1.91 0.95 -3.46
CA PRO A 154 1.48 -0.27 -2.78
C PRO A 154 0.12 -0.11 -2.10
N ARG A 155 -0.16 1.07 -1.54
CA ARG A 155 -1.48 1.39 -0.96
C ARG A 155 -2.59 1.41 -2.01
N ARG A 156 -2.28 1.73 -3.27
CA ARG A 156 -3.27 1.67 -4.36
C ARG A 156 -3.67 0.26 -4.74
N ALA A 157 -2.75 -0.70 -4.66
CA ALA A 157 -3.07 -2.12 -4.85
C ALA A 157 -3.96 -2.65 -3.70
N ALA A 158 -3.81 -2.07 -2.51
CA ALA A 158 -4.61 -2.35 -1.31
C ALA A 158 -5.98 -1.64 -1.27
N LEU A 159 -6.34 -0.81 -2.26
CA LEU A 159 -7.52 0.06 -2.17
C LEU A 159 -8.78 -0.75 -1.90
N GLY A 160 -9.41 -0.47 -0.75
CA GLY A 160 -10.63 -1.10 -0.28
C GLY A 160 -10.42 -2.30 0.64
N VAL A 161 -9.17 -2.73 0.88
CA VAL A 161 -8.81 -3.77 1.87
C VAL A 161 -8.53 -3.11 3.21
N THR A 162 -9.28 -3.54 4.23
CA THR A 162 -9.16 -3.11 5.62
C THR A 162 -9.08 -4.35 6.51
N ILE A 163 -8.64 -4.21 7.75
CA ILE A 163 -8.74 -5.27 8.76
C ILE A 163 -10.02 -4.99 9.54
N ALA A 164 -10.84 -6.03 9.78
CA ALA A 164 -12.03 -5.91 10.60
C ALA A 164 -11.67 -5.48 12.04
N ASP A 165 -12.58 -4.79 12.73
CA ASP A 165 -12.33 -4.27 14.10
C ASP A 165 -11.95 -5.37 15.11
N CYS A 166 -12.40 -6.61 14.86
CA CYS A 166 -12.08 -7.79 15.65
C CYS A 166 -10.69 -8.38 15.36
N GLY A 167 -9.99 -7.92 14.31
CA GLY A 167 -8.67 -8.41 13.91
C GLY A 167 -8.65 -9.83 13.34
N SER A 168 -9.81 -10.46 13.11
CA SER A 168 -9.90 -11.84 12.62
C SER A 168 -10.12 -11.95 11.10
N GLU A 169 -10.39 -10.83 10.43
CA GLU A 169 -10.74 -10.81 9.00
C GLU A 169 -10.10 -9.63 8.26
N LEU A 170 -9.77 -9.85 6.99
CA LEU A 170 -9.55 -8.80 6.01
C LEU A 170 -10.86 -8.53 5.26
N VAL A 171 -11.29 -7.27 5.25
CA VAL A 171 -12.51 -6.80 4.62
C VAL A 171 -12.16 -6.05 3.33
N VAL A 172 -12.64 -6.55 2.20
CA VAL A 172 -12.56 -5.92 0.88
C VAL A 172 -13.90 -5.27 0.57
N SER A 173 -14.04 -3.98 0.83
CA SER A 173 -15.32 -3.25 0.74
C SER A 173 -15.90 -3.10 -0.67
N GLN A 174 -15.07 -3.14 -1.71
CA GLN A 174 -15.48 -2.93 -3.10
C GLN A 174 -14.92 -3.99 -4.06
N ALA A 175 -15.04 -5.26 -3.68
CA ALA A 175 -14.61 -6.37 -4.52
C ALA A 175 -15.48 -6.51 -5.78
N HIS A 176 -14.88 -7.05 -6.83
CA HIS A 176 -15.59 -7.49 -8.03
C HIS A 176 -16.35 -8.80 -7.75
N PRO A 177 -17.55 -9.02 -8.32
CA PRO A 177 -18.34 -10.23 -8.10
C PRO A 177 -17.61 -11.54 -8.41
N GLU A 178 -16.76 -11.57 -9.43
CA GLU A 178 -15.93 -12.76 -9.76
C GLU A 178 -14.96 -13.11 -8.63
N PHE A 179 -14.37 -12.09 -7.99
CA PHE A 179 -13.51 -12.31 -6.84
C PHE A 179 -14.32 -12.87 -5.66
N ALA A 180 -15.51 -12.31 -5.40
CA ALA A 180 -16.39 -12.80 -4.35
C ALA A 180 -16.81 -14.25 -4.57
N ARG A 181 -17.13 -14.63 -5.82
CA ARG A 181 -17.44 -16.01 -6.21
C ARG A 181 -16.25 -16.94 -5.98
N ALA A 182 -15.05 -16.53 -6.35
CA ALA A 182 -13.86 -17.34 -6.13
C ALA A 182 -13.56 -17.54 -4.64
N VAL A 183 -13.73 -16.51 -3.81
CA VAL A 183 -13.61 -16.65 -2.35
C VAL A 183 -14.70 -17.56 -1.79
N ALA A 184 -15.95 -17.42 -2.24
CA ALA A 184 -17.04 -18.28 -1.79
C ALA A 184 -16.81 -19.76 -2.17
N ALA A 185 -16.25 -20.02 -3.36
CA ALA A 185 -15.93 -21.37 -3.81
C ALA A 185 -14.80 -22.04 -3.03
N GLN A 186 -13.91 -21.27 -2.39
CA GLN A 186 -12.84 -21.81 -1.52
C GLN A 186 -13.37 -22.27 -0.15
N ARG A 187 -14.52 -21.71 0.28
CA ARG A 187 -15.15 -21.99 1.58
C ARG A 187 -16.17 -23.12 1.57
N ALA A 188 -16.55 -23.59 0.38
CA ALA A 188 -17.53 -24.64 0.16
C ALA A 188 -16.85 -26.01 0.19
#